data_AF-A0A7Y5NEE9-F1
#
_entry.id   AF-A0A7Y5NEE9-F1
#
_cell.length_a   1.000
_cell.length_b   1.000
_cell.length_c   1.000
_cell.angle_alpha   90.00
_cell.angle_beta   90.00
_cell.angle_gamma   90.00
#
_symmetry.space_group_name_H-M   'P 1'
#
loop_
_entity.id
_entity.type
_entity.pdbx_description
1 polymer ?
#
loop_
_entity_poly.entity_id
_entity_poly.type
_entity_poly.pdbx_seq_one_letter_code
_entity_poly.pdbx_strand_id
1 'polypeptide(L)'
;MRRQISFRKCSYTLGLFALALFVASCSEEPASGPFSPMSSVEKKTPIHNTIRPVPRKSDAPAPVRHSLAKGAYTDLQLLALINQQPALSTGDLKAILLSESPLSSEVLLAVLKRNPKMSTGDLKAILLASTPIASEVQEAAQNTNLMSSGDLQTVMEAQAGFGSQFLGKTVSKWTTKKDGGTIWHGGHKIIFPKDALAQDATASIAISSSDYVQVDFGPDGWFNKEVTVIISYKNVDLNGVNESSLTLAWFDETTGQWIEVGGTVDTKKKWITAKVWHFTQYTLSTK
;
A
#
# COMPACT_ATOMS: atom_id res chain seq x y z
N MET A 1 -24.06 31.66 -33.88
CA MET A 1 -23.48 32.42 -32.74
C MET A 1 -22.16 31.75 -32.34
N ARG A 2 -21.02 32.34 -32.74
CA ARG A 2 -19.67 31.85 -32.38
C ARG A 2 -19.25 32.51 -31.06
N ARG A 3 -18.86 31.71 -30.05
CA ARG A 3 -18.20 32.22 -28.83
C ARG A 3 -16.70 31.98 -28.94
N GLN A 4 -15.95 33.07 -29.03
CA GLN A 4 -14.50 33.08 -28.82
C GLN A 4 -14.22 33.02 -27.31
N ILE A 5 -13.27 32.18 -26.90
CA ILE A 5 -12.74 32.14 -25.54
C ILE A 5 -11.29 32.65 -25.62
N SER A 6 -11.02 33.74 -24.90
CA SER A 6 -9.72 34.40 -24.83
C SER A 6 -8.79 33.68 -23.85
N PHE A 7 -7.59 33.34 -24.29
CA PHE A 7 -6.50 32.89 -23.42
C PHE A 7 -5.79 34.08 -22.77
N ARG A 8 -5.74 34.12 -21.43
CA ARG A 8 -4.86 35.02 -20.67
C ARG A 8 -3.49 34.36 -20.52
N LYS A 9 -2.44 35.03 -21.01
CA LYS A 9 -1.04 34.67 -20.78
C LYS A 9 -0.64 35.10 -19.37
N CYS A 10 -0.15 34.17 -18.55
CA CYS A 10 0.54 34.46 -17.30
C CYS A 10 2.05 34.39 -17.57
N SER A 11 2.73 35.54 -17.54
CA SER A 11 4.18 35.63 -17.64
C SER A 11 4.77 35.49 -16.23
N TYR A 12 5.65 34.50 -16.01
CA TYR A 12 6.48 34.44 -14.81
C TYR A 12 7.89 34.95 -15.13
N THR A 13 8.28 36.01 -14.43
CA THR A 13 9.63 36.58 -14.41
C THR A 13 10.58 35.70 -13.60
N LEU A 14 11.70 35.30 -14.23
CA LEU A 14 12.84 34.65 -13.57
C LEU A 14 13.46 35.58 -12.52
N GLY A 15 13.49 35.13 -11.27
CA GLY A 15 14.35 35.70 -10.23
C GLY A 15 15.65 34.88 -10.13
N LEU A 16 16.76 35.47 -10.55
CA LEU A 16 18.12 35.03 -10.21
C LEU A 16 18.30 35.17 -8.68
N PHE A 17 18.72 34.11 -7.98
CA PHE A 17 19.32 34.25 -6.66
C PHE A 17 20.67 33.55 -6.60
N ALA A 18 21.63 34.32 -6.06
CA ALA A 18 23.05 34.08 -6.08
C ALA A 18 23.51 33.11 -4.99
N LEU A 19 24.60 32.43 -5.34
CA LEU A 19 25.43 31.51 -4.59
C LEU A 19 26.04 32.18 -3.34
N ALA A 20 26.05 31.48 -2.19
CA ALA A 20 26.97 31.78 -1.09
C ALA A 20 27.51 30.46 -0.50
N LEU A 21 28.80 30.21 -0.73
CA LEU A 21 29.58 29.20 -0.03
C LEU A 21 29.83 29.68 1.41
N PHE A 22 29.56 28.82 2.40
CA PHE A 22 30.11 28.97 3.74
C PHE A 22 30.98 27.76 4.06
N VAL A 23 32.29 27.99 4.12
CA VAL A 23 33.28 27.05 4.62
C VAL A 23 33.46 27.34 6.10
N ALA A 24 33.13 26.37 6.96
CA ALA A 24 33.50 26.40 8.38
C ALA A 24 34.43 25.22 8.65
N SER A 25 35.71 25.53 8.70
CA SER A 25 36.79 24.73 9.27
C SER A 25 36.78 24.92 10.79
N CYS A 26 36.84 23.83 11.57
CA CYS A 26 37.39 23.87 12.93
C CYS A 26 38.03 22.52 13.27
N SER A 27 39.23 22.64 13.81
CA SER A 27 40.26 21.64 14.06
C SER A 27 40.20 21.09 15.49
N GLU A 28 40.70 19.85 15.63
CA GLU A 28 41.48 19.24 16.73
C GLU A 28 40.93 19.14 18.19
N GLU A 29 40.69 17.87 18.60
CA GLU A 29 41.36 17.06 19.67
C GLU A 29 41.83 17.69 21.02
N PRO A 30 42.22 16.89 22.05
CA PRO A 30 41.78 15.57 22.53
C PRO A 30 41.62 15.55 24.09
N ALA A 31 41.13 14.47 24.69
CA ALA A 31 41.65 13.96 25.99
C ALA A 31 41.00 12.65 26.44
N SER A 32 41.89 11.79 26.91
CA SER A 32 41.73 10.49 27.55
C SER A 32 41.10 10.54 28.95
N GLY A 33 40.53 9.40 29.36
CA GLY A 33 40.28 9.11 30.77
C GLY A 33 39.55 7.77 30.97
N PRO A 34 40.23 6.72 31.49
CA PRO A 34 39.57 5.49 31.91
C PRO A 34 39.21 5.56 33.41
N PHE A 35 38.00 5.14 33.78
CA PHE A 35 37.69 4.80 35.17
C PHE A 35 36.85 3.52 35.27
N SER A 36 37.26 2.72 36.24
CA SER A 36 37.02 1.31 36.53
C SER A 36 35.60 0.93 37.01
N PRO A 37 35.29 -0.38 37.15
CA PRO A 37 33.97 -0.88 37.51
C PRO A 37 33.77 -1.00 39.04
N MET A 38 32.52 -0.94 39.50
CA MET A 38 32.13 -1.34 40.86
C MET A 38 30.84 -2.18 40.88
N SER A 39 31.03 -3.45 41.22
CA SER A 39 30.32 -4.29 42.19
C SER A 39 28.84 -3.99 42.54
N SER A 40 28.00 -4.98 42.19
CA SER A 40 27.09 -5.77 43.05
C SER A 40 26.45 -5.12 44.29
N VAL A 41 25.11 -5.00 44.27
CA VAL A 41 24.26 -5.16 45.47
C VAL A 41 23.00 -5.93 45.09
N GLU A 42 22.95 -7.19 45.50
CA GLU A 42 21.79 -8.07 45.51
C GLU A 42 20.92 -7.71 46.73
N LYS A 43 19.74 -7.12 46.51
CA LYS A 43 18.74 -6.90 47.57
C LYS A 43 17.70 -8.01 47.53
N LYS A 44 17.80 -8.91 48.51
CA LYS A 44 16.83 -9.95 48.84
C LYS A 44 15.67 -9.32 49.62
N THR A 45 14.45 -9.39 49.09
CA THR A 45 13.22 -8.88 49.75
C THR A 45 12.32 -10.06 50.14
N PRO A 46 11.57 -10.00 51.25
CA PRO A 46 10.95 -11.16 51.89
C PRO A 46 9.70 -11.65 51.16
N ILE A 47 9.48 -12.96 51.21
CA ILE A 47 8.25 -13.64 50.80
C ILE A 47 7.13 -13.25 51.78
N HIS A 48 6.23 -12.36 51.34
CA HIS A 48 4.96 -12.14 52.02
C HIS A 48 3.89 -13.02 51.38
N ASN A 49 3.39 -13.98 52.15
CA ASN A 49 2.34 -14.91 51.76
C ASN A 49 0.99 -14.17 51.74
N THR A 50 0.53 -13.75 50.56
CA THR A 50 -0.76 -13.07 50.40
C THR A 50 -1.79 -14.06 49.87
N ILE A 51 -2.76 -14.38 50.73
CA ILE A 51 -3.99 -15.09 50.40
C ILE A 51 -4.67 -14.36 49.23
N ARG A 52 -4.80 -15.04 48.08
CA ARG A 52 -5.47 -14.45 46.90
C ARG A 52 -6.97 -14.29 47.19
N PRO A 53 -7.56 -13.10 46.96
CA PRO A 53 -9.00 -12.93 46.96
C PRO A 53 -9.63 -13.69 45.79
N VAL A 54 -10.82 -14.24 46.02
CA VAL A 54 -11.66 -14.85 44.98
C VAL A 54 -12.00 -13.81 43.89
N PRO A 55 -11.92 -14.15 42.58
CA PRO A 55 -12.18 -13.19 41.50
C PRO A 55 -13.60 -12.63 41.58
N ARG A 56 -13.76 -11.31 41.41
CA ARG A 56 -15.07 -10.68 41.34
C ARG A 56 -15.65 -10.87 39.93
N LYS A 57 -16.97 -10.96 39.84
CA LYS A 57 -17.77 -11.08 38.60
C LYS A 57 -17.58 -9.90 37.60
N SER A 58 -16.71 -8.93 37.89
CA SER A 58 -16.32 -7.82 37.02
C SER A 58 -15.02 -8.06 36.24
N ASP A 59 -14.32 -9.18 36.44
CA ASP A 59 -13.07 -9.53 35.75
C ASP A 59 -13.34 -10.14 34.35
N ALA A 60 -14.31 -9.60 33.61
CA ALA A 60 -14.46 -9.93 32.20
C ALA A 60 -13.19 -9.44 31.46
N PRO A 61 -12.52 -10.29 30.66
CA PRO A 61 -11.34 -9.86 29.92
C PRO A 61 -11.72 -8.68 29.02
N ALA A 62 -11.00 -7.58 29.19
CA ALA A 62 -11.11 -6.46 28.26
C ALA A 62 -10.93 -6.98 26.83
N PRO A 63 -11.74 -6.53 25.85
CA PRO A 63 -11.58 -6.96 24.47
C PRO A 63 -10.14 -6.65 24.05
N VAL A 64 -9.40 -7.69 23.68
CA VAL A 64 -8.02 -7.58 23.23
C VAL A 64 -8.02 -6.64 22.03
N ARG A 65 -7.61 -5.39 22.24
CA ARG A 65 -7.34 -4.46 21.15
C ARG A 65 -6.07 -4.93 20.49
N HIS A 66 -6.24 -5.80 19.51
CA HIS A 66 -5.18 -6.27 18.65
C HIS A 66 -4.66 -5.08 17.82
N SER A 67 -3.68 -4.35 18.37
CA SER A 67 -2.83 -3.43 17.62
C SER A 67 -1.94 -4.28 16.70
N LEU A 68 -2.49 -4.73 15.58
CA LEU A 68 -1.80 -5.61 14.65
C LEU A 68 -1.07 -4.76 13.63
N ALA A 69 0.25 -4.94 13.59
CA ALA A 69 1.04 -4.49 12.45
C ALA A 69 0.47 -5.14 11.17
N LYS A 70 0.43 -4.38 10.07
CA LYS A 70 0.03 -4.87 8.75
C LYS A 70 0.90 -6.07 8.36
N GLY A 71 0.35 -7.11 7.72
CA GLY A 71 1.13 -8.29 7.33
C GLY A 71 1.37 -9.29 8.46
N ALA A 72 0.57 -9.24 9.53
CA ALA A 72 0.74 -10.10 10.70
C ALA A 72 0.17 -11.51 10.51
N TYR A 73 -0.64 -11.72 9.46
CA TYR A 73 -1.37 -12.98 9.25
C TYR A 73 -1.03 -13.64 7.94
N THR A 74 -0.68 -14.93 8.02
CA THR A 74 -0.64 -15.85 6.88
C THR A 74 -2.05 -16.21 6.43
N ASP A 75 -2.20 -16.66 5.18
CA ASP A 75 -3.49 -17.13 4.66
C ASP A 75 -4.12 -18.23 5.54
N LEU A 76 -3.32 -19.16 6.07
CA LEU A 76 -3.81 -20.18 7.00
C LEU A 76 -4.37 -19.58 8.30
N GLN A 77 -3.73 -18.55 8.84
CA GLN A 77 -4.23 -17.86 10.02
C GLN A 77 -5.49 -17.05 9.71
N LEU A 78 -5.56 -16.41 8.54
CA LEU A 78 -6.77 -15.72 8.09
C LEU A 78 -7.94 -16.69 7.91
N LEU A 79 -7.71 -17.84 7.29
CA LEU A 79 -8.70 -18.91 7.14
C LEU A 79 -9.17 -19.41 8.51
N ALA A 80 -8.27 -19.57 9.48
CA ALA A 80 -8.63 -19.95 10.84
C ALA A 80 -9.52 -18.87 11.52
N LEU A 81 -9.17 -17.59 11.39
CA LEU A 81 -9.97 -16.48 11.92
C LEU A 81 -11.36 -16.36 11.26
N ILE A 82 -11.47 -16.65 9.97
CA ILE A 82 -12.76 -16.64 9.27
C ILE A 82 -13.69 -17.74 9.80
N ASN A 83 -13.13 -18.92 10.08
CA ASN A 83 -13.87 -20.13 10.44
C ASN A 83 -13.98 -20.40 11.95
N GLN A 84 -13.39 -19.57 12.80
CA GLN A 84 -13.34 -19.84 14.23
C GLN A 84 -14.71 -19.83 14.92
N GLN A 85 -14.78 -20.51 16.06
CA GLN A 85 -15.95 -20.51 16.94
C GLN A 85 -15.53 -20.12 18.38
N PRO A 86 -16.17 -19.12 19.01
CA PRO A 86 -17.21 -18.27 18.46
C PRO A 86 -16.70 -17.37 17.32
N ALA A 87 -17.58 -17.07 16.36
CA ALA A 87 -17.22 -16.26 15.21
C ALA A 87 -16.80 -14.84 15.64
N LEU A 88 -15.77 -14.27 14.98
CA LEU A 88 -15.40 -12.86 15.17
C LEU A 88 -16.58 -11.95 14.87
N SER A 89 -16.59 -10.77 15.47
CA SER A 89 -17.47 -9.72 14.97
C SER A 89 -17.14 -9.41 13.51
N THR A 90 -18.15 -9.08 12.70
CA THR A 90 -17.93 -8.72 11.29
C THR A 90 -17.05 -7.47 11.16
N GLY A 91 -17.10 -6.55 12.14
CA GLY A 91 -16.27 -5.35 12.20
C GLY A 91 -14.79 -5.66 12.45
N ASP A 92 -14.47 -6.49 13.44
CA ASP A 92 -13.08 -6.86 13.73
C ASP A 92 -12.47 -7.67 12.58
N LEU A 93 -13.23 -8.62 12.04
CA LEU A 93 -12.78 -9.40 10.91
C LEU A 93 -12.56 -8.53 9.66
N LYS A 94 -13.45 -7.58 9.38
CA LYS A 94 -13.28 -6.61 8.28
C LYS A 94 -11.98 -5.82 8.46
N ALA A 95 -11.72 -5.30 9.65
CA ALA A 95 -10.51 -4.51 9.92
C ALA A 95 -9.25 -5.33 9.64
N ILE A 96 -9.21 -6.58 10.10
CA ILE A 96 -8.11 -7.52 9.85
C ILE A 96 -7.97 -7.77 8.34
N LEU A 97 -9.04 -8.16 7.65
CA LEU A 97 -9.01 -8.48 6.22
C LEU A 97 -8.58 -7.30 5.35
N LEU A 98 -9.02 -6.08 5.67
CA LEU A 98 -8.59 -4.87 4.96
C LEU A 98 -7.13 -4.53 5.26
N SER A 99 -6.66 -4.78 6.48
CA SER A 99 -5.24 -4.60 6.82
C SER A 99 -4.35 -5.62 6.11
N GLU A 100 -4.84 -6.83 5.87
CA GLU A 100 -4.08 -7.89 5.20
C GLU A 100 -4.29 -7.93 3.68
N SER A 101 -5.14 -7.04 3.14
CA SER A 101 -5.39 -6.94 1.71
C SER A 101 -4.14 -6.45 0.93
N PRO A 102 -3.90 -6.95 -0.29
CA PRO A 102 -4.74 -7.88 -1.06
C PRO A 102 -4.67 -9.33 -0.54
N LEU A 103 -5.82 -10.00 -0.53
CA LEU A 103 -6.02 -11.35 -0.01
C LEU A 103 -5.94 -12.42 -1.12
N SER A 104 -5.63 -13.67 -0.75
CA SER A 104 -5.64 -14.82 -1.67
C SER A 104 -7.06 -15.21 -2.12
N SER A 105 -7.19 -15.93 -3.24
CA SER A 105 -8.48 -16.46 -3.71
C SER A 105 -9.16 -17.32 -2.64
N GLU A 106 -8.40 -18.17 -1.95
CA GLU A 106 -8.91 -19.08 -0.92
C GLU A 106 -9.50 -18.31 0.26
N VAL A 107 -8.80 -17.27 0.71
CA VAL A 107 -9.27 -16.39 1.79
C VAL A 107 -10.54 -15.66 1.34
N LEU A 108 -10.57 -15.08 0.14
CA LEU A 108 -11.74 -14.39 -0.39
C LEU A 108 -12.97 -15.31 -0.54
N LEU A 109 -12.78 -16.53 -1.05
CA LEU A 109 -13.84 -17.53 -1.14
C LEU A 109 -14.36 -17.93 0.25
N ALA A 110 -13.49 -18.05 1.25
CA ALA A 110 -13.89 -18.32 2.62
C ALA A 110 -14.71 -17.15 3.22
N VAL A 111 -14.31 -15.90 2.94
CA VAL A 111 -15.07 -14.71 3.33
C VAL A 111 -16.48 -14.71 2.74
N LEU A 112 -16.62 -15.02 1.45
CA LEU A 112 -17.93 -15.11 0.78
C LEU A 112 -18.82 -16.21 1.39
N LYS A 113 -18.23 -17.31 1.87
CA LYS A 113 -18.97 -18.45 2.44
C LYS A 113 -19.20 -18.33 3.95
N ARG A 114 -18.70 -17.28 4.59
CA ARG A 114 -18.69 -17.14 6.05
C ARG A 114 -20.10 -17.11 6.66
N ASN A 115 -20.22 -17.68 7.87
CA ASN A 115 -21.38 -17.55 8.75
C ASN A 115 -20.94 -17.05 10.15
N PRO A 116 -21.49 -15.93 10.70
CA PRO A 116 -22.50 -15.06 10.11
C PRO A 116 -21.99 -14.33 8.87
N LYS A 117 -22.92 -14.06 7.94
CA LYS A 117 -22.60 -13.33 6.71
C LYS A 117 -22.11 -11.92 7.03
N MET A 118 -21.13 -11.44 6.26
CA MET A 118 -20.70 -10.03 6.31
C MET A 118 -21.73 -9.15 5.59
N SER A 119 -21.76 -7.86 5.92
CA SER A 119 -22.64 -6.92 5.22
C SER A 119 -22.19 -6.71 3.77
N THR A 120 -23.11 -6.28 2.90
CA THR A 120 -22.81 -6.02 1.47
C THR A 120 -21.68 -5.01 1.32
N GLY A 121 -21.69 -3.95 2.14
CA GLY A 121 -20.67 -2.91 2.15
C GLY A 121 -19.31 -3.40 2.62
N ASP A 122 -19.26 -4.31 3.59
CA ASP A 122 -18.00 -4.88 4.06
C ASP A 122 -17.38 -5.81 3.02
N LEU A 123 -18.20 -6.69 2.42
CA LEU A 123 -17.76 -7.55 1.34
C LEU A 123 -17.24 -6.73 0.15
N LYS A 124 -17.95 -5.66 -0.23
CA LYS A 124 -17.51 -4.75 -1.30
C LYS A 124 -16.14 -4.16 -0.98
N ALA A 125 -15.94 -3.63 0.22
CA ALA A 125 -14.67 -3.04 0.62
C ALA A 125 -13.52 -4.05 0.53
N ILE A 126 -13.75 -5.30 0.97
CA ILE A 126 -12.74 -6.37 0.96
C ILE A 126 -12.40 -6.78 -0.48
N LEU A 127 -13.41 -6.98 -1.35
CA LEU A 127 -13.16 -7.34 -2.76
C LEU A 127 -12.44 -6.22 -3.52
N LEU A 128 -12.81 -4.96 -3.28
CA LEU A 128 -12.12 -3.81 -3.88
C LEU A 128 -10.67 -3.68 -3.41
N ALA A 129 -10.40 -3.94 -2.12
CA ALA A 129 -9.04 -3.91 -1.56
C ALA A 129 -8.15 -5.05 -2.10
N SER A 130 -8.76 -6.12 -2.62
CA SER A 130 -8.06 -7.26 -3.23
C SER A 130 -8.12 -7.27 -4.76
N THR A 131 -8.51 -6.16 -5.38
CA THR A 131 -8.59 -6.05 -6.85
C THR A 131 -7.19 -5.97 -7.48
N PRO A 132 -6.90 -6.75 -8.54
CA PRO A 132 -7.80 -7.66 -9.24
C PRO A 132 -8.02 -9.01 -8.51
N ILE A 133 -9.26 -9.49 -8.48
CA ILE A 133 -9.65 -10.79 -7.93
C ILE A 133 -9.74 -11.85 -9.03
N ALA A 134 -9.43 -13.11 -8.69
CA ALA A 134 -9.51 -14.24 -9.61
C ALA A 134 -10.93 -14.52 -10.10
N SER A 135 -11.05 -15.11 -11.29
CA SER A 135 -12.35 -15.40 -11.92
C SER A 135 -13.26 -16.26 -11.03
N GLU A 136 -12.71 -17.24 -10.30
CA GLU A 136 -13.52 -18.04 -9.37
C GLU A 136 -14.15 -17.22 -8.24
N VAL A 137 -13.50 -16.15 -7.80
CA VAL A 137 -14.03 -15.23 -6.77
C VAL A 137 -15.12 -14.35 -7.38
N GLN A 138 -14.96 -13.91 -8.63
CA GLN A 138 -15.97 -13.12 -9.35
C GLN A 138 -17.26 -13.95 -9.54
N GLU A 139 -17.12 -15.19 -10.01
CA GLU A 139 -18.24 -16.12 -10.16
C GLU A 139 -18.93 -16.40 -8.82
N ALA A 140 -18.17 -16.66 -7.76
CA ALA A 140 -18.71 -16.86 -6.44
C ALA A 140 -19.47 -15.61 -5.92
N ALA A 141 -18.94 -14.41 -6.15
CA ALA A 141 -19.59 -13.16 -5.75
C ALA A 141 -20.93 -12.94 -6.50
N GLN A 142 -20.98 -13.29 -7.79
CA GLN A 142 -22.19 -13.18 -8.60
C GLN A 142 -23.26 -14.20 -8.18
N ASN A 143 -22.86 -15.46 -7.96
CA ASN A 143 -23.80 -16.57 -7.74
C ASN A 143 -24.43 -16.58 -6.34
N THR A 144 -23.82 -15.90 -5.37
CA THR A 144 -24.24 -16.02 -3.97
C THR A 144 -25.29 -14.99 -3.54
N ASN A 145 -25.66 -14.04 -4.43
CA ASN A 145 -26.57 -12.93 -4.15
C ASN A 145 -26.25 -12.22 -2.82
N LEU A 146 -24.95 -12.14 -2.47
CA LEU A 146 -24.46 -11.57 -1.21
C LEU A 146 -24.30 -10.07 -1.25
N MET A 147 -24.39 -9.47 -2.43
CA MET A 147 -24.20 -8.04 -2.67
C MET A 147 -25.40 -7.48 -3.43
N SER A 148 -25.64 -6.19 -3.26
CA SER A 148 -26.55 -5.47 -4.16
C SER A 148 -26.00 -5.50 -5.59
N SER A 149 -26.88 -5.44 -6.60
CA SER A 149 -26.45 -5.38 -8.01
C SER A 149 -25.50 -4.22 -8.28
N GLY A 150 -25.73 -3.06 -7.67
CA GLY A 150 -24.85 -1.89 -7.79
C GLY A 150 -23.48 -2.08 -7.14
N ASP A 151 -23.42 -2.73 -5.98
CA ASP A 151 -22.13 -3.04 -5.33
C ASP A 151 -21.34 -4.08 -6.11
N LEU A 152 -22.00 -5.13 -6.60
CA LEU A 152 -21.40 -6.14 -7.45
C LEU A 152 -20.87 -5.51 -8.74
N GLN A 153 -21.66 -4.65 -9.39
CA GLN A 153 -21.23 -3.91 -10.56
C GLN A 153 -19.98 -3.06 -10.26
N THR A 154 -19.95 -2.36 -9.12
CA THR A 154 -18.76 -1.58 -8.71
C THR A 154 -17.52 -2.48 -8.60
N VAL A 155 -17.65 -3.66 -7.98
CA VAL A 155 -16.53 -4.61 -7.85
C VAL A 155 -16.09 -5.13 -9.22
N MET A 156 -17.03 -5.48 -10.10
CA MET A 156 -16.72 -6.00 -11.45
C MET A 156 -16.07 -4.93 -12.33
N GLU A 157 -16.54 -3.69 -12.29
CA GLU A 157 -15.93 -2.55 -12.99
C GLU A 157 -14.51 -2.26 -12.48
N ALA A 158 -14.28 -2.41 -11.17
CA ALA A 158 -12.95 -2.28 -10.60
C ALA A 158 -11.97 -3.34 -11.12
N GLN A 159 -12.43 -4.54 -11.51
CA GLN A 159 -11.58 -5.55 -12.16
C GLN A 159 -11.09 -5.10 -13.53
N ALA A 160 -11.82 -4.17 -14.15
CA ALA A 160 -11.40 -3.58 -15.40
C ALA A 160 -10.19 -2.65 -15.22
N GLY A 161 -9.78 -2.24 -14.01
CA GLY A 161 -8.55 -1.49 -13.79
C GLY A 161 -8.76 -0.17 -13.04
N PHE A 162 -8.01 0.86 -13.43
CA PHE A 162 -8.03 2.17 -12.80
C PHE A 162 -9.42 2.83 -12.90
N GLY A 163 -9.91 3.36 -11.78
CA GLY A 163 -11.25 3.94 -11.66
C GLY A 163 -11.35 4.91 -10.49
N SER A 164 -12.37 5.77 -10.51
CA SER A 164 -12.53 6.88 -9.55
C SER A 164 -12.58 6.44 -8.09
N GLN A 165 -13.04 5.22 -7.81
CA GLN A 165 -13.05 4.61 -6.48
C GLN A 165 -11.67 4.43 -5.85
N PHE A 166 -10.61 4.43 -6.65
CA PHE A 166 -9.22 4.28 -6.20
C PHE A 166 -8.47 5.61 -6.08
N LEU A 167 -9.04 6.71 -6.62
CA LEU A 167 -8.41 8.03 -6.59
C LEU A 167 -8.31 8.57 -5.15
N GLY A 168 -7.17 9.17 -4.82
CA GLY A 168 -6.89 9.72 -3.50
C GLY A 168 -6.81 8.65 -2.40
N LYS A 169 -6.61 7.38 -2.76
CA LYS A 169 -6.48 6.27 -1.82
C LYS A 169 -5.04 5.75 -1.80
N THR A 170 -4.69 5.19 -0.66
CA THR A 170 -3.41 4.53 -0.43
C THR A 170 -3.67 3.12 0.07
N VAL A 171 -3.00 2.15 -0.53
CA VAL A 171 -2.87 0.80 0.01
C VAL A 171 -1.42 0.59 0.38
N SER A 172 -1.20 0.04 1.57
CA SER A 172 0.13 -0.36 2.04
C SER A 172 0.23 -1.87 2.22
N LYS A 173 1.41 -2.46 2.37
CA LYS A 173 1.58 -3.86 2.76
C LYS A 173 2.96 -4.04 3.38
N TRP A 174 3.04 -4.66 4.55
CA TRP A 174 4.33 -5.05 5.11
C TRP A 174 4.98 -6.08 4.20
N THR A 175 6.22 -5.81 3.82
CA THR A 175 7.00 -6.59 2.86
C THR A 175 8.36 -6.87 3.48
N THR A 176 8.72 -8.15 3.59
CA THR A 176 10.00 -8.54 4.17
C THR A 176 11.10 -8.51 3.10
N LYS A 177 12.31 -8.17 3.49
CA LYS A 177 13.49 -8.26 2.63
C LYS A 177 13.68 -9.67 2.12
N LYS A 178 13.56 -10.65 3.01
CA LYS A 178 13.87 -12.05 2.75
C LYS A 178 12.95 -12.67 1.71
N ASP A 179 11.67 -12.30 1.71
CA ASP A 179 10.66 -12.94 0.87
C ASP A 179 10.30 -12.07 -0.34
N GLY A 180 10.52 -10.76 -0.27
CA GLY A 180 9.99 -9.80 -1.24
C GLY A 180 8.47 -9.75 -1.13
N GLY A 181 7.79 -9.51 -2.25
CA GLY A 181 6.34 -9.52 -2.24
C GLY A 181 5.69 -8.84 -3.42
N THR A 182 4.37 -8.81 -3.39
CA THR A 182 3.55 -8.11 -4.37
C THR A 182 2.45 -7.33 -3.66
N ILE A 183 2.25 -6.09 -4.10
CA ILE A 183 1.16 -5.21 -3.68
C ILE A 183 0.46 -4.67 -4.93
N TRP A 184 -0.87 -4.50 -4.81
CA TRP A 184 -1.74 -4.00 -5.87
C TRP A 184 -2.66 -2.91 -5.34
N HIS A 185 -2.95 -1.92 -6.17
CA HIS A 185 -3.97 -0.92 -5.89
C HIS A 185 -4.44 -0.27 -7.20
N GLY A 186 -5.75 -0.23 -7.45
CA GLY A 186 -6.32 0.49 -8.59
C GLY A 186 -5.78 0.09 -9.97
N GLY A 187 -5.42 -1.19 -10.14
CA GLY A 187 -4.80 -1.70 -11.37
C GLY A 187 -3.28 -1.45 -11.48
N HIS A 188 -2.68 -0.76 -10.50
CA HIS A 188 -1.23 -0.63 -10.37
C HIS A 188 -0.67 -1.75 -9.51
N LYS A 189 0.58 -2.14 -9.78
CA LYS A 189 1.27 -3.24 -9.12
C LYS A 189 2.70 -2.87 -8.81
N ILE A 190 3.19 -3.36 -7.69
CA ILE A 190 4.61 -3.48 -7.40
C ILE A 190 4.95 -4.95 -7.15
N ILE A 191 6.06 -5.42 -7.71
CA ILE A 191 6.64 -6.75 -7.45
C ILE A 191 8.07 -6.57 -6.95
N PHE A 192 8.29 -6.80 -5.65
CA PHE A 192 9.60 -6.86 -5.05
C PHE A 192 10.17 -8.26 -5.22
N PRO A 193 11.30 -8.45 -5.94
CA PRO A 193 12.02 -9.71 -5.86
C PRO A 193 12.60 -9.89 -4.46
N LYS A 194 12.90 -11.14 -4.11
CA LYS A 194 13.62 -11.48 -2.88
C LYS A 194 14.92 -10.69 -2.78
N ASP A 195 15.18 -10.16 -1.58
CA ASP A 195 16.32 -9.32 -1.21
C ASP A 195 16.40 -7.95 -1.93
N ALA A 196 15.33 -7.51 -2.61
CA ALA A 196 15.30 -6.19 -3.24
C ALA A 196 15.33 -5.05 -2.22
N LEU A 197 14.62 -5.22 -1.10
CA LEU A 197 14.60 -4.23 -0.03
C LEU A 197 15.92 -4.25 0.77
N ALA A 198 16.37 -3.09 1.24
CA ALA A 198 17.53 -2.98 2.13
C ALA A 198 17.26 -3.65 3.50
N GLN A 199 16.04 -3.50 4.00
CA GLN A 199 15.48 -4.04 5.23
C GLN A 199 13.97 -4.25 5.08
N ASP A 200 13.33 -4.92 6.02
CA ASP A 200 11.87 -5.05 6.02
C ASP A 200 11.21 -3.67 6.07
N ALA A 201 10.14 -3.50 5.29
CA ALA A 201 9.52 -2.20 5.10
C ALA A 201 8.03 -2.32 4.75
N THR A 202 7.30 -1.22 4.96
CA THR A 202 5.94 -1.07 4.47
C THR A 202 5.98 -0.58 3.03
N ALA A 203 5.59 -1.43 2.08
CA ALA A 203 5.35 -1.02 0.71
C ALA A 203 4.03 -0.24 0.60
N SER A 204 3.92 0.70 -0.33
CA SER A 204 2.67 1.41 -0.58
C SER A 204 2.46 1.78 -2.03
N ILE A 205 1.19 1.90 -2.41
CA ILE A 205 0.73 2.49 -3.66
C ILE A 205 -0.31 3.54 -3.27
N ALA A 206 -0.03 4.80 -3.58
CA ALA A 206 -0.97 5.90 -3.45
C ALA A 206 -1.31 6.45 -4.84
N ILE A 207 -2.60 6.61 -5.11
CA ILE A 207 -3.09 7.07 -6.40
C ILE A 207 -3.56 8.51 -6.24
N SER A 208 -2.98 9.44 -7.00
CA SER A 208 -3.37 10.84 -6.98
C SER A 208 -4.82 11.02 -7.43
N SER A 209 -5.50 12.04 -6.90
CA SER A 209 -6.86 12.40 -7.32
C SER A 209 -6.89 13.27 -8.59
N SER A 210 -5.83 13.24 -9.40
CA SER A 210 -5.71 13.99 -10.64
C SER A 210 -6.42 13.33 -11.81
N ASP A 211 -6.67 14.11 -12.86
CA ASP A 211 -7.19 13.62 -14.15
C ASP A 211 -6.16 12.82 -14.96
N TYR A 212 -4.89 12.83 -14.52
CA TYR A 212 -3.79 12.07 -15.10
C TYR A 212 -3.38 10.93 -14.16
N VAL A 213 -2.76 9.89 -14.72
CA VAL A 213 -2.21 8.79 -13.94
C VAL A 213 -0.95 9.26 -13.24
N GLN A 214 -1.06 9.49 -11.94
CA GLN A 214 0.05 9.82 -11.07
C GLN A 214 -0.03 8.88 -9.86
N VAL A 215 1.03 8.11 -9.68
CA VAL A 215 1.09 7.06 -8.66
C VAL A 215 2.36 7.24 -7.85
N ASP A 216 2.19 7.28 -6.55
CA ASP A 216 3.28 7.38 -5.60
C ASP A 216 3.52 5.99 -4.97
N PHE A 217 4.77 5.54 -5.01
CA PHE A 217 5.17 4.24 -4.53
C PHE A 217 6.07 4.39 -3.30
N GLY A 218 5.86 3.52 -2.31
CA GLY A 218 6.72 3.41 -1.12
C GLY A 218 7.24 1.99 -0.93
N PRO A 219 8.35 1.79 -0.19
CA PRO A 219 9.06 2.80 0.60
C PRO A 219 10.04 3.66 -0.22
N ASP A 220 10.41 4.82 0.33
CA ASP A 220 11.42 5.71 -0.27
C ASP A 220 12.82 5.09 -0.20
N GLY A 221 13.69 5.53 -1.11
CA GLY A 221 15.10 5.15 -1.16
C GLY A 221 15.43 4.12 -2.24
N TRP A 222 16.65 3.61 -2.19
CA TRP A 222 17.22 2.73 -3.22
C TRP A 222 17.09 1.25 -2.86
N PHE A 223 16.84 0.42 -3.88
CA PHE A 223 16.74 -1.02 -3.78
C PHE A 223 18.06 -1.72 -4.13
N ASN A 224 18.28 -2.88 -3.53
CA ASN A 224 19.42 -3.75 -3.85
C ASN A 224 19.23 -4.49 -5.19
N LYS A 225 17.99 -4.57 -5.68
CA LYS A 225 17.61 -5.19 -6.96
C LYS A 225 16.47 -4.40 -7.57
N GLU A 226 16.38 -4.44 -8.90
CA GLU A 226 15.27 -3.85 -9.63
C GLU A 226 13.92 -4.37 -9.14
N VAL A 227 13.03 -3.45 -8.80
CA VAL A 227 11.64 -3.71 -8.49
C VAL A 227 10.81 -3.52 -9.74
N THR A 228 9.85 -4.42 -9.99
CA THR A 228 8.96 -4.28 -11.15
C THR A 228 7.73 -3.47 -10.77
N VAL A 229 7.49 -2.37 -11.49
CA VAL A 229 6.27 -1.57 -11.38
C VAL A 229 5.41 -1.80 -12.62
N ILE A 230 4.11 -1.96 -12.42
CA ILE A 230 3.12 -2.04 -13.48
C ILE A 230 2.09 -0.96 -13.22
N ILE A 231 1.92 -0.05 -14.18
CA ILE A 231 0.94 1.02 -14.10
C ILE A 231 -0.14 0.77 -15.14
N SER A 232 -1.38 0.63 -14.66
CA SER A 232 -2.55 0.62 -15.53
C SER A 232 -2.84 2.02 -16.05
N TYR A 233 -3.06 2.11 -17.35
CA TYR A 233 -3.62 3.28 -18.02
C TYR A 233 -5.00 2.97 -18.62
N LYS A 234 -5.62 1.86 -18.21
CA LYS A 234 -7.00 1.57 -18.56
C LYS A 234 -7.91 2.69 -18.04
N ASN A 235 -8.89 3.10 -18.85
CA ASN A 235 -9.81 4.20 -18.57
C ASN A 235 -9.16 5.60 -18.51
N VAL A 236 -7.90 5.72 -18.89
CA VAL A 236 -7.26 7.02 -19.11
C VAL A 236 -7.64 7.51 -20.50
N ASP A 237 -8.09 8.76 -20.58
CA ASP A 237 -8.28 9.39 -21.87
C ASP A 237 -6.93 9.84 -22.45
N LEU A 238 -6.46 9.06 -23.42
CA LEU A 238 -5.20 9.33 -24.10
C LEU A 238 -5.33 10.40 -25.20
N ASN A 239 -6.53 10.94 -25.49
CA ASN A 239 -6.71 12.03 -26.45
C ASN A 239 -6.02 11.82 -27.83
N GLY A 240 -5.98 10.57 -28.31
CA GLY A 240 -5.34 10.21 -29.59
C GLY A 240 -3.82 10.00 -29.52
N VAL A 241 -3.21 10.05 -28.33
CA VAL A 241 -1.82 9.65 -28.11
C VAL A 241 -1.60 8.21 -28.58
N ASN A 242 -0.50 7.99 -29.31
CA ASN A 242 -0.09 6.66 -29.71
C ASN A 242 0.32 5.86 -28.47
N GLU A 243 -0.45 4.85 -28.09
CA GLU A 243 -0.14 4.02 -26.92
C GLU A 243 1.25 3.41 -26.96
N SER A 244 1.77 3.09 -28.16
CA SER A 244 3.10 2.47 -28.30
C SER A 244 4.25 3.45 -28.00
N SER A 245 3.99 4.76 -27.95
CA SER A 245 4.97 5.78 -27.56
C SER A 245 4.92 6.12 -26.07
N LEU A 246 4.01 5.50 -25.30
CA LEU A 246 3.96 5.69 -23.86
C LEU A 246 5.25 5.20 -23.19
N THR A 247 5.69 5.96 -22.20
CA THR A 247 6.85 5.67 -21.36
C THR A 247 6.51 5.99 -19.91
N LEU A 248 7.20 5.36 -18.97
CA LEU A 248 7.09 5.71 -17.55
C LEU A 248 8.09 6.82 -17.25
N ALA A 249 7.68 7.82 -16.48
CA ALA A 249 8.57 8.87 -15.98
C ALA A 249 8.46 8.97 -14.45
N TRP A 250 9.57 9.32 -13.81
CA TRP A 250 9.66 9.54 -12.37
C TRP A 250 9.93 11.02 -12.08
N PHE A 251 9.42 11.53 -10.97
CA PHE A 251 9.61 12.93 -10.59
C PHE A 251 10.92 13.13 -9.82
N ASP A 252 11.85 13.89 -10.38
CA ASP A 252 13.07 14.33 -9.71
C ASP A 252 12.79 15.61 -8.92
N GLU A 253 12.66 15.47 -7.60
CA GLU A 253 12.42 16.60 -6.70
C GLU A 253 13.58 17.61 -6.66
N THR A 254 14.80 17.19 -7.02
CA THR A 254 15.97 18.07 -7.04
C THR A 254 15.90 19.05 -8.19
N THR A 255 15.49 18.57 -9.37
CA THR A 255 15.40 19.37 -10.60
C THR A 255 13.99 19.89 -10.87
N GLY A 256 12.98 19.34 -10.21
CA GLY A 256 11.56 19.59 -10.47
C GLY A 256 11.10 19.06 -11.82
N GLN A 257 11.74 18.02 -12.35
CA GLN A 257 11.51 17.51 -13.71
C GLN A 257 11.04 16.05 -13.69
N TRP A 258 10.25 15.69 -14.70
CA TRP A 258 9.91 14.30 -14.98
C TRP A 258 11.00 13.68 -15.84
N ILE A 259 11.62 12.61 -15.34
CA ILE A 259 12.71 11.91 -15.99
C ILE A 259 12.21 10.56 -16.51
N GLU A 260 12.43 10.28 -17.79
CA GLU A 260 11.97 9.02 -18.39
C GLU A 260 12.76 7.81 -17.88
N VAL A 261 12.02 6.75 -17.55
CA VAL A 261 12.54 5.44 -17.17
C VAL A 261 12.49 4.46 -18.35
N GLY A 262 11.54 4.66 -19.26
CA GLY A 262 11.19 3.67 -20.28
C GLY A 262 10.07 2.74 -19.82
N GLY A 263 10.02 1.54 -20.38
CA GLY A 263 9.03 0.52 -20.05
C GLY A 263 8.52 -0.21 -21.28
N THR A 264 7.81 -1.31 -21.04
CA THR A 264 7.14 -2.11 -22.05
C THR A 264 5.63 -1.91 -21.95
N VAL A 265 5.03 -1.43 -23.05
CA VAL A 265 3.58 -1.20 -23.15
C VAL A 265 2.86 -2.45 -23.64
N ASP A 266 1.81 -2.85 -22.93
CA ASP A 266 0.83 -3.84 -23.38
C ASP A 266 -0.48 -3.11 -23.73
N THR A 267 -0.70 -2.86 -25.02
CA THR A 267 -1.85 -2.12 -25.54
C THR A 267 -3.18 -2.88 -25.42
N LYS A 268 -3.12 -4.21 -25.21
CA LYS A 268 -4.30 -5.05 -24.99
C LYS A 268 -4.75 -4.98 -23.55
N LYS A 269 -3.80 -5.13 -22.61
CA LYS A 269 -4.07 -5.05 -21.16
C LYS A 269 -4.16 -3.62 -20.64
N LYS A 270 -3.68 -2.65 -21.42
CA LYS A 270 -3.57 -1.23 -21.07
C LYS A 270 -2.64 -0.98 -19.88
N TRP A 271 -1.47 -1.64 -19.89
CA TRP A 271 -0.47 -1.52 -18.83
C TRP A 271 0.89 -1.09 -19.39
N ILE A 272 1.65 -0.35 -18.60
CA ILE A 272 3.10 -0.18 -18.81
C ILE A 272 3.85 -0.88 -17.68
N THR A 273 4.86 -1.67 -18.04
CA THR A 273 5.74 -2.37 -17.09
C THR A 273 7.14 -1.80 -17.16
N ALA A 274 7.72 -1.42 -16.01
CA ALA A 274 9.09 -0.95 -15.92
C ALA A 274 9.81 -1.59 -14.74
N LYS A 275 11.13 -1.59 -14.81
CA LYS A 275 12.03 -1.99 -13.72
C LYS A 275 12.67 -0.73 -13.15
N VAL A 276 12.63 -0.57 -11.83
CA VAL A 276 13.08 0.64 -11.14
C VAL A 276 13.98 0.31 -9.95
N TRP A 277 14.90 1.23 -9.63
CA TRP A 277 15.89 1.08 -8.55
C TRP A 277 15.57 1.88 -7.29
N HIS A 278 14.57 2.75 -7.35
CA HIS A 278 14.07 3.51 -6.22
C HIS A 278 12.58 3.75 -6.43
N PHE A 279 11.90 4.25 -5.40
CA PHE A 279 10.58 4.82 -5.59
C PHE A 279 10.56 6.32 -5.35
N THR A 280 9.57 6.92 -5.98
CA THR A 280 9.15 8.31 -5.94
C THR A 280 7.73 8.32 -6.53
N GLN A 281 7.28 9.48 -6.97
CA GLN A 281 6.13 9.63 -7.83
C GLN A 281 6.43 9.25 -9.27
N TYR A 282 5.50 8.51 -9.88
CA TYR A 282 5.54 8.09 -11.28
C TYR A 282 4.32 8.57 -12.04
N THR A 283 4.53 8.84 -13.33
CA THR A 283 3.47 9.21 -14.28
C THR A 283 3.69 8.55 -15.64
N LEU A 284 2.67 8.63 -16.49
CA LEU A 284 2.78 8.31 -17.90
C LEU A 284 3.28 9.54 -18.67
N SER A 285 4.26 9.33 -19.55
CA SER A 285 4.74 10.33 -20.50
C SER A 285 4.71 9.75 -21.92
N THR A 286 5.00 10.58 -22.90
CA THR A 286 5.21 10.19 -24.30
C THR A 286 6.63 10.52 -24.70
N LYS A 287 7.30 9.57 -25.35
CA LYS A 287 8.63 9.77 -25.95
C LYS A 287 8.59 10.77 -27.12
#